data_AF-A0A7Z9CTQ0-F1
#
_entry.id   AF-A0A7Z9CTQ0-F1
#
_cell.length_a   1.000
_cell.length_b   1.000
_cell.length_c   1.000
_cell.angle_alpha   90.00
_cell.angle_beta   90.00
_cell.angle_gamma   90.00
#
_symmetry.space_group_name_H-M   'P 1'
#
loop_
_entity.id
_entity.type
_entity.pdbx_description
1 polymer ?
#
loop_
_entity_poly.entity_id
_entity_poly.type
_entity_poly.pdbx_seq_one_letter_code
_entity_poly.pdbx_strand_id
1 'polypeptide(L)'
;MKAKWGALLAIVLALGAMTRASAAVSKTNWADAAAMQYVFVENNSDDNYFVTPGGALDPRLTGGSRWTGLKYTGTGTIYQQSLGYIDNGYNTILNANWQFDMWLENSPVSNPLSGLRCINWYVGCDMATSLIQAPALDASGFYGATVTSGGTKWMHGMLSDAFYLYLQQMPVGGSFSMTINGCQTSVKYDASSGARCKDQASGSWYTRKVTHTKGANLRLLNTHSLTEVFINTDGVPTLGEGSSNCHAQTIGPRSGLSCKMVNYALETNGLSNTSIHVFPAISNSSLVSAVGIYDMQFSLNGNTWKPVSGISYYYNFNEMKSSDSIYIFFSNNFFKQMVALGISDINTKDLFNFRFQNITSPESGWYEFSTSNSLIIKPRDFSISIISDEYTSAPSREGYVGQGKPSLDFGYIVTTSGRTAADEVLIKVNGPAQTIGGRSYCIFSSADNTTKVPFPATLTFTTQSGGNKTYDAGCDDSWRDMTDALWMSTPWNDASGDPGVMNKTTVRFSIPMNDAISLKTIDDDGWFGEVSASGEIRVQATWRNVN
;
A
#
# COMPACT_ATOMS: atom_id res chain seq x y z
N MET A 1 -17.57 29.77 80.85
CA MET A 1 -16.81 28.84 79.98
C MET A 1 -17.47 28.71 78.61
N LYS A 2 -17.37 29.69 77.70
CA LYS A 2 -17.93 29.58 76.32
C LYS A 2 -17.11 30.32 75.24
N ALA A 3 -15.90 30.79 75.54
CA ALA A 3 -15.12 31.61 74.61
C ALA A 3 -13.85 30.93 74.05
N LYS A 4 -13.52 29.70 74.48
CA LYS A 4 -12.27 29.02 74.06
C LYS A 4 -12.43 27.97 72.95
N TRP A 5 -13.67 27.65 72.54
CA TRP A 5 -13.93 26.62 71.52
C TRP A 5 -14.07 27.19 70.10
N GLY A 6 -14.49 28.45 69.95
CA GLY A 6 -14.62 29.08 68.62
C GLY A 6 -13.27 29.33 67.92
N ALA A 7 -12.23 29.68 68.69
CA ALA A 7 -10.88 29.86 68.14
C ALA A 7 -10.24 28.54 67.70
N LEU A 8 -10.53 27.44 68.39
CA LEU A 8 -10.07 26.10 68.02
C LEU A 8 -10.77 25.59 66.77
N LEU A 9 -12.06 25.87 66.59
CA LEU A 9 -12.82 25.48 65.39
C LEU A 9 -12.35 26.24 64.14
N ALA A 10 -12.03 27.53 64.28
CA ALA A 10 -11.51 28.35 63.18
C ALA A 10 -10.10 27.93 62.74
N ILE A 11 -9.24 27.50 63.68
CA ILE A 11 -7.90 26.98 63.37
C ILE A 11 -8.00 25.58 62.72
N VAL A 12 -8.94 24.73 63.14
CA VAL A 12 -9.16 23.41 62.50
C VAL A 12 -9.76 23.55 61.09
N LEU A 13 -10.62 24.53 60.85
CA LEU A 13 -11.14 24.85 59.50
C LEU A 13 -10.07 25.51 58.61
N ALA A 14 -9.19 26.35 59.16
CA ALA A 14 -8.06 26.91 58.43
C ALA A 14 -6.96 25.87 58.12
N LEU A 15 -6.75 24.89 58.99
CA LEU A 15 -5.86 23.74 58.74
C LEU A 15 -6.46 22.74 57.74
N GLY A 16 -7.79 22.63 57.66
CA GLY A 16 -8.51 21.83 56.65
C GLY A 16 -8.53 22.46 55.25
N ALA A 17 -8.29 23.77 55.17
CA ALA A 17 -8.15 24.53 53.92
C ALA A 17 -6.68 24.72 53.49
N MET A 18 -5.75 23.91 54.01
CA MET A 18 -4.49 23.69 53.31
C MET A 18 -4.82 22.94 52.02
N THR A 19 -5.12 23.69 50.95
CA THR A 19 -4.87 23.21 49.60
C THR A 19 -3.48 22.61 49.63
N ARG A 20 -3.38 21.29 49.45
CA ARG A 20 -2.10 20.66 49.16
C ARG A 20 -1.61 21.36 47.89
N ALA A 21 -0.76 22.37 48.05
CA ALA A 21 0.06 22.89 46.99
C ALA A 21 1.08 21.79 46.68
N SER A 22 0.60 20.75 46.03
CA SER A 22 1.45 19.77 45.39
C SER A 22 2.20 20.52 44.30
N ALA A 23 3.51 20.61 44.45
CA ALA A 23 4.35 21.24 43.45
C ALA A 23 4.14 20.55 42.09
N ALA A 24 3.83 21.31 41.05
CA ALA A 24 3.72 20.81 39.69
C ALA A 24 5.03 20.13 39.26
N VAL A 25 4.94 19.23 38.27
CA VAL A 25 6.13 18.54 37.75
C VAL A 25 7.15 19.55 37.26
N SER A 26 8.41 19.38 37.68
CA SER A 26 9.49 20.27 37.26
C SER A 26 9.75 20.16 35.76
N LYS A 27 9.64 21.29 35.06
CA LYS A 27 9.94 21.43 33.63
C LYS A 27 11.45 21.53 33.42
N THR A 28 12.00 20.66 32.59
CA THR A 28 13.37 20.70 32.09
C THR A 28 13.36 21.09 30.62
N ASN A 29 13.90 22.28 30.32
CA ASN A 29 14.08 22.76 28.95
C ASN A 29 15.45 22.32 28.44
N TRP A 30 15.47 21.48 27.42
CA TRP A 30 16.71 21.15 26.71
C TRP A 30 17.02 22.18 25.64
N ALA A 31 18.31 22.27 25.29
CA ALA A 31 18.74 23.07 24.17
C ALA A 31 18.07 22.60 22.87
N ASP A 32 17.77 23.57 22.00
CA ASP A 32 17.20 23.34 20.68
C ASP A 32 17.97 22.23 19.95
N ALA A 33 17.23 21.33 19.30
CA ALA A 33 17.84 20.32 18.46
C ALA A 33 18.44 20.94 17.20
N ALA A 34 19.49 20.31 16.67
CA ALA A 34 19.94 20.60 15.32
C ALA A 34 18.79 20.31 14.33
N ALA A 35 18.70 21.12 13.27
CA ALA A 35 17.71 20.88 12.22
C ALA A 35 18.05 19.59 11.46
N MET A 36 17.07 18.71 11.30
CA MET A 36 17.24 17.43 10.61
C MET A 36 16.48 17.40 9.30
N GLN A 37 17.15 16.91 8.25
CA GLN A 37 16.50 16.65 6.98
C GLN A 37 15.83 15.27 6.97
N TYR A 38 14.71 15.16 6.27
CA TYR A 38 14.03 13.89 6.01
C TYR A 38 13.71 13.72 4.53
N VAL A 39 13.54 12.46 4.12
CA VAL A 39 12.97 12.06 2.84
C VAL A 39 11.54 11.60 3.08
N PHE A 40 10.62 12.14 2.29
CA PHE A 40 9.24 11.67 2.25
C PHE A 40 9.03 10.78 1.03
N VAL A 41 8.28 9.70 1.20
CA VAL A 41 7.91 8.78 0.13
C VAL A 41 6.39 8.70 0.05
N GLU A 42 5.86 9.06 -1.11
CA GLU A 42 4.46 8.90 -1.50
C GLU A 42 4.34 7.62 -2.32
N ASN A 43 3.61 6.63 -1.82
CA ASN A 43 3.36 5.41 -2.56
C ASN A 43 1.94 5.39 -3.10
N ASN A 44 1.78 5.92 -4.32
CA ASN A 44 0.50 5.93 -5.00
C ASN A 44 0.11 4.55 -5.55
N SER A 45 1.02 3.57 -5.53
CA SER A 45 0.72 2.19 -5.90
C SER A 45 -0.06 1.46 -4.81
N ASP A 46 0.25 1.72 -3.54
CA ASP A 46 -0.29 1.01 -2.37
C ASP A 46 -1.00 1.92 -1.35
N ASP A 47 -1.27 3.17 -1.75
CA ASP A 47 -1.98 4.21 -0.98
C ASP A 47 -1.48 4.39 0.46
N ASN A 48 -0.17 4.60 0.61
CA ASN A 48 0.42 4.83 1.91
C ASN A 48 1.70 5.68 1.82
N TYR A 49 2.25 6.04 2.99
CA TYR A 49 3.34 6.99 3.11
C TYR A 49 4.48 6.44 3.95
N PHE A 50 5.69 6.93 3.67
CA PHE A 50 6.87 6.63 4.46
C PHE A 50 7.72 7.88 4.65
N VAL A 51 8.21 8.09 5.87
CA VAL A 51 9.17 9.15 6.18
C VAL A 51 10.44 8.55 6.77
N THR A 52 11.59 9.06 6.37
CA THR A 52 12.87 8.53 6.84
C THR A 52 13.94 9.61 6.94
N PRO A 53 14.90 9.51 7.87
CA PRO A 53 15.92 10.54 8.03
C PRO A 53 16.81 10.66 6.80
N GLY A 54 17.02 11.89 6.35
CA GLY A 54 17.96 12.24 5.28
C GLY A 54 19.41 12.35 5.77
N GLY A 55 19.64 12.37 7.09
CA GLY A 55 20.97 12.48 7.69
C GLY A 55 21.05 11.71 9.00
N ALA A 56 21.21 12.44 10.12
CA ALA A 56 21.21 11.84 11.45
C ALA A 56 19.82 11.35 11.89
N LEU A 57 19.79 10.38 12.81
CA LEU A 57 18.56 9.77 13.31
C LEU A 57 17.74 10.72 14.20
N ASP A 58 18.42 11.44 15.09
CA ASP A 58 17.79 12.21 16.17
C ASP A 58 17.84 13.73 15.88
N PRO A 59 16.78 14.51 16.16
CA PRO A 59 15.43 14.08 16.58
C PRO A 59 14.73 13.22 15.54
N ARG A 60 14.03 12.19 16.01
CA ARG A 60 13.44 11.16 15.14
C ARG A 60 12.20 11.70 14.45
N LEU A 61 12.12 11.47 13.14
CA LEU A 61 10.91 11.53 12.33
C LEU A 61 11.03 10.41 11.29
N THR A 62 10.43 9.26 11.56
CA THR A 62 10.69 8.04 10.78
C THR A 62 9.56 7.01 10.89
N GLY A 63 9.33 6.27 9.81
CA GLY A 63 8.43 5.13 9.74
C GLY A 63 7.30 5.30 8.72
N GLY A 64 6.58 4.20 8.49
CA GLY A 64 5.45 4.14 7.57
C GLY A 64 4.13 4.51 8.24
N SER A 65 3.21 5.08 7.47
CA SER A 65 1.82 5.31 7.92
C SER A 65 1.03 4.01 8.06
N ARG A 66 1.48 2.95 7.38
CA ARG A 66 0.88 1.61 7.39
C ARG A 66 1.95 0.54 7.57
N TRP A 67 1.50 -0.63 8.03
CA TRP A 67 2.31 -1.84 8.03
C TRP A 67 2.43 -2.35 6.60
N THR A 68 3.59 -2.89 6.25
CA THR A 68 3.78 -3.58 4.97
C THR A 68 3.97 -5.08 5.19
N GLY A 69 4.28 -5.85 4.14
CA GLY A 69 4.65 -7.27 4.26
C GLY A 69 5.90 -7.51 5.14
N LEU A 70 6.62 -6.45 5.51
CA LEU A 70 7.79 -6.49 6.41
C LEU A 70 7.44 -6.42 7.89
N LYS A 71 6.17 -6.28 8.25
CA LYS A 71 5.76 -6.29 9.65
C LYS A 71 6.28 -7.53 10.36
N TYR A 72 7.04 -7.33 11.44
CA TYR A 72 7.44 -8.46 12.27
C TYR A 72 6.22 -9.06 12.99
N THR A 73 6.04 -10.37 12.88
CA THR A 73 4.87 -11.11 13.42
C THR A 73 5.21 -11.95 14.65
N GLY A 74 6.39 -11.76 15.24
CA GLY A 74 6.87 -12.57 16.38
C GLY A 74 7.72 -13.78 15.97
N THR A 75 7.84 -14.06 14.68
CA THR A 75 8.70 -15.13 14.14
C THR A 75 9.43 -14.67 12.88
N GLY A 76 10.57 -15.30 12.57
CA GLY A 76 11.37 -14.96 11.39
C GLY A 76 12.22 -13.71 11.56
N THR A 77 12.57 -13.08 10.43
CA THR A 77 13.45 -11.91 10.41
C THR A 77 12.73 -10.66 10.91
N ILE A 78 13.40 -9.91 11.79
CA ILE A 78 12.88 -8.66 12.34
C ILE A 78 13.18 -7.52 11.35
N TYR A 79 12.16 -7.07 10.61
CA TYR A 79 12.25 -5.92 9.71
C TYR A 79 11.53 -4.69 10.30
N GLN A 80 10.25 -4.53 9.99
CA GLN A 80 9.45 -3.39 10.47
C GLN A 80 8.90 -3.69 11.87
N GLN A 81 9.29 -2.87 12.85
CA GLN A 81 8.98 -3.09 14.27
C GLN A 81 8.02 -2.05 14.87
N SER A 82 7.80 -0.94 14.16
CA SER A 82 6.78 0.05 14.50
C SER A 82 6.36 0.82 13.26
N LEU A 83 5.20 1.48 13.36
CA LEU A 83 4.80 2.54 12.43
C LEU A 83 5.57 3.84 12.71
N GLY A 84 5.22 4.88 11.95
CA GLY A 84 5.72 6.24 12.06
C GLY A 84 5.72 6.80 13.47
N TYR A 85 6.84 7.38 13.90
CA TYR A 85 6.92 8.08 15.18
C TYR A 85 7.86 9.28 15.13
N ILE A 86 7.70 10.13 16.14
CA ILE A 86 8.51 11.31 16.39
C ILE A 86 9.02 11.33 17.83
N ASP A 87 10.20 11.92 18.03
CA ASP A 87 10.73 12.22 19.34
C ASP A 87 11.56 13.51 19.37
N ASN A 88 12.04 13.87 20.56
CA ASN A 88 12.89 15.04 20.77
C ASN A 88 14.40 14.74 20.67
N GLY A 89 14.80 13.55 20.25
CA GLY A 89 16.18 13.11 20.04
C GLY A 89 16.97 12.71 21.28
N TYR A 90 16.37 12.68 22.48
CA TYR A 90 17.04 12.18 23.69
C TYR A 90 16.69 10.74 24.05
N ASN A 91 15.73 10.12 23.34
CA ASN A 91 15.30 8.73 23.57
C ASN A 91 15.10 8.42 25.07
N THR A 92 14.40 9.29 25.78
CA THR A 92 14.19 9.15 27.24
C THR A 92 13.32 7.95 27.55
N ILE A 93 13.77 7.12 28.49
CA ILE A 93 13.07 5.90 28.92
C ILE A 93 11.85 6.27 29.77
N LEU A 94 10.76 5.56 29.53
CA LEU A 94 9.53 5.61 30.31
C LEU A 94 9.51 4.54 31.39
N ASN A 95 9.10 4.93 32.59
CA ASN A 95 8.95 4.02 33.72
C ASN A 95 7.69 3.17 33.58
N ALA A 96 7.81 1.86 33.79
CA ALA A 96 6.67 0.96 33.78
C ALA A 96 5.62 1.38 34.83
N ASN A 97 4.34 1.23 34.47
CA ASN A 97 3.16 1.60 35.26
C ASN A 97 2.99 3.11 35.52
N TRP A 98 3.82 3.98 34.95
CA TRP A 98 3.62 5.43 35.02
C TRP A 98 2.64 5.87 33.94
N GLN A 99 2.03 7.06 34.11
CA GLN A 99 1.27 7.71 33.05
C GLN A 99 2.15 8.67 32.27
N PHE A 100 1.95 8.73 30.96
CA PHE A 100 2.72 9.53 30.02
C PHE A 100 1.80 10.42 29.18
N ASP A 101 2.19 11.69 29.08
CA ASP A 101 1.63 12.68 28.16
C ASP A 101 2.70 13.08 27.14
N MET A 102 2.26 13.30 25.90
CA MET A 102 3.07 13.95 24.89
C MET A 102 2.22 14.90 24.07
N TRP A 103 2.68 16.14 23.91
CA TRP A 103 2.02 17.13 23.09
C TRP A 103 3.01 18.03 22.36
N LEU A 104 2.55 18.56 21.24
CA LEU A 104 3.34 19.35 20.30
C LEU A 104 2.85 20.79 20.33
N GLU A 105 3.69 21.71 20.79
CA GLU A 105 3.42 23.14 20.70
C GLU A 105 3.91 23.68 19.36
N ASN A 106 3.13 24.56 18.73
CA ASN A 106 3.37 25.06 17.37
C ASN A 106 3.41 23.93 16.33
N SER A 107 2.66 22.85 16.56
CA SER A 107 2.45 21.82 15.55
C SER A 107 1.82 22.44 14.29
N PRO A 108 2.32 22.08 13.10
CA PRO A 108 1.69 22.54 11.85
C PRO A 108 0.34 21.88 11.57
N VAL A 109 -0.01 20.83 12.32
CA VAL A 109 -1.26 20.07 12.18
C VAL A 109 -1.99 19.92 13.50
N SER A 110 -3.31 19.84 13.43
CA SER A 110 -4.17 19.42 14.54
C SER A 110 -4.21 17.89 14.64
N ASN A 111 -4.24 17.36 15.87
CA ASN A 111 -4.19 15.93 16.18
C ASN A 111 -2.95 15.25 15.57
N PRO A 112 -1.72 15.73 15.86
CA PRO A 112 -0.50 15.25 15.23
C PRO A 112 -0.09 13.82 15.61
N LEU A 113 -0.61 13.31 16.73
CA LEU A 113 -0.19 12.05 17.34
C LEU A 113 -1.39 11.16 17.62
N SER A 114 -1.21 9.84 17.48
CA SER A 114 -2.23 8.82 17.77
C SER A 114 -2.05 8.13 19.13
N GLY A 115 -0.91 8.32 19.80
CA GLY A 115 -0.64 7.79 21.15
C GLY A 115 0.84 7.44 21.36
N LEU A 116 1.11 6.65 22.40
CA LEU A 116 2.46 6.23 22.76
C LEU A 116 2.93 5.09 21.84
N ARG A 117 3.97 5.34 21.06
CA ARG A 117 4.58 4.30 20.22
C ARG A 117 5.25 3.22 21.08
N CYS A 118 5.09 1.97 20.68
CA CYS A 118 5.82 0.84 21.21
C CYS A 118 6.33 -0.10 20.11
N ILE A 119 7.41 -0.81 20.39
CA ILE A 119 7.94 -1.86 19.52
C ILE A 119 7.00 -3.07 19.61
N ASN A 120 6.43 -3.48 18.48
CA ASN A 120 5.29 -4.41 18.40
C ASN A 120 5.46 -5.74 19.16
N TRP A 121 6.69 -6.25 19.26
CA TRP A 121 7.00 -7.52 19.92
C TRP A 121 7.40 -7.38 21.39
N TYR A 122 7.51 -6.15 21.90
CA TYR A 122 7.73 -5.95 23.34
C TYR A 122 6.49 -6.33 24.12
N VAL A 123 6.69 -6.99 25.27
CA VAL A 123 5.61 -7.28 26.21
C VAL A 123 4.82 -6.01 26.53
N GLY A 124 3.49 -6.13 26.57
CA GLY A 124 2.57 -5.02 26.78
C GLY A 124 2.42 -4.05 25.59
N CYS A 125 3.03 -4.33 24.44
CA CYS A 125 2.73 -3.65 23.19
C CYS A 125 1.67 -4.43 22.40
N ASP A 126 0.75 -3.71 21.77
CA ASP A 126 -0.18 -4.31 20.83
C ASP A 126 0.55 -4.65 19.53
N MET A 127 0.61 -5.93 19.17
CA MET A 127 1.33 -6.39 17.98
C MET A 127 0.64 -5.97 16.68
N ALA A 128 -0.67 -5.70 16.72
CA ALA A 128 -1.43 -5.25 15.55
C ALA A 128 -1.09 -3.80 15.20
N THR A 129 -0.93 -2.93 16.20
CA THR A 129 -0.90 -1.47 16.04
C THR A 129 0.43 -0.83 16.41
N SER A 130 1.28 -1.48 17.21
CA SER A 130 2.46 -0.86 17.83
C SER A 130 2.13 0.34 18.74
N LEU A 131 0.90 0.39 19.26
CA LEU A 131 0.37 1.57 19.94
C LEU A 131 -0.08 1.22 21.35
N ILE A 132 0.34 2.02 22.33
CA ILE A 132 -0.31 2.10 23.63
C ILE A 132 -1.30 3.26 23.57
N GLN A 133 -2.59 2.91 23.62
CA GLN A 133 -3.67 3.86 23.53
C GLN A 133 -3.69 4.79 24.75
N ALA A 134 -3.93 6.08 24.49
CA ALA A 134 -4.10 7.09 25.51
C ALA A 134 -5.60 7.28 25.83
N PRO A 135 -6.00 7.50 27.10
CA PRO A 135 -7.39 7.80 27.45
C PRO A 135 -7.94 9.11 26.86
N ALA A 136 -7.07 10.04 26.48
CA ALA A 136 -7.47 11.30 25.87
C ALA A 136 -6.50 11.71 24.75
N LEU A 137 -7.07 12.24 23.67
CA LEU A 137 -6.37 12.90 22.58
C LEU A 137 -6.99 14.28 22.37
N ASP A 138 -6.18 15.24 21.94
CA ASP A 138 -6.67 16.55 21.50
C ASP A 138 -5.83 17.09 20.32
N ALA A 139 -6.11 18.35 19.95
CA ALA A 139 -5.45 19.02 18.84
C ALA A 139 -3.92 19.08 18.94
N SER A 140 -3.34 18.96 20.14
CA SER A 140 -1.90 19.07 20.39
C SER A 140 -1.21 17.73 20.66
N GLY A 141 -1.92 16.70 21.14
CA GLY A 141 -1.30 15.41 21.42
C GLY A 141 -2.17 14.40 22.14
N PHE A 142 -1.53 13.54 22.93
CA PHE A 142 -2.19 12.47 23.68
C PHE A 142 -1.80 12.50 25.16
N TYR A 143 -2.70 12.00 26.00
CA TYR A 143 -2.59 12.19 27.45
C TYR A 143 -3.04 10.97 28.23
N GLY A 144 -2.29 10.65 29.29
CA GLY A 144 -2.60 9.61 30.28
C GLY A 144 -2.27 8.19 29.83
N ALA A 145 -1.45 8.02 28.79
CA ALA A 145 -1.06 6.69 28.32
C ALA A 145 -0.36 5.93 29.45
N THR A 146 -0.91 4.79 29.87
CA THR A 146 -0.30 4.00 30.94
C THR A 146 0.80 3.13 30.35
N VAL A 147 2.04 3.40 30.73
CA VAL A 147 3.23 2.67 30.27
C VAL A 147 3.15 1.24 30.77
N THR A 148 3.04 0.28 29.85
CA THR A 148 2.92 -1.13 30.20
C THR A 148 4.25 -1.69 30.73
N SER A 149 4.18 -2.69 31.61
CA SER A 149 5.35 -3.43 32.05
C SER A 149 5.92 -4.34 30.95
N GLY A 150 7.25 -4.52 30.95
CA GLY A 150 7.96 -5.41 30.03
C GLY A 150 8.40 -4.71 28.74
N GLY A 151 9.66 -4.91 28.34
CA GLY A 151 10.30 -4.22 27.22
C GLY A 151 10.42 -2.70 27.41
N THR A 152 11.55 -2.12 27.00
CA THR A 152 11.78 -0.67 27.19
C THR A 152 10.77 0.15 26.37
N LYS A 153 10.18 1.17 26.98
CA LYS A 153 9.35 2.16 26.28
C LYS A 153 10.06 3.50 26.32
N TRP A 154 9.89 4.31 25.29
CA TRP A 154 10.55 5.61 25.15
C TRP A 154 9.50 6.69 24.96
N MET A 155 9.87 7.94 25.24
CA MET A 155 9.04 9.13 25.01
C MET A 155 8.84 9.41 23.50
N HIS A 156 8.20 8.47 22.81
CA HIS A 156 7.98 8.46 21.37
C HIS A 156 6.48 8.57 21.09
N GLY A 157 6.10 9.55 20.28
CA GLY A 157 4.72 9.73 19.84
C GLY A 157 4.51 9.07 18.49
N MET A 158 3.50 8.22 18.37
CA MET A 158 3.10 7.67 17.07
C MET A 158 2.47 8.77 16.21
N LEU A 159 2.92 8.91 14.96
CA LEU A 159 2.38 9.88 14.02
C LEU A 159 0.92 9.55 13.66
N SER A 160 0.13 10.59 13.40
CA SER A 160 -1.22 10.44 12.84
C SER A 160 -1.23 10.56 11.31
N ASP A 161 -2.31 10.12 10.68
CA ASP A 161 -2.52 10.30 9.24
C ASP A 161 -2.53 11.77 8.82
N ALA A 162 -3.11 12.65 9.66
CA ALA A 162 -3.11 14.09 9.42
C ALA A 162 -1.68 14.66 9.34
N PHE A 163 -0.75 14.11 10.12
CA PHE A 163 0.66 14.49 10.07
C PHE A 163 1.30 14.08 8.74
N TYR A 164 1.04 12.87 8.25
CA TYR A 164 1.53 12.40 6.95
C TYR A 164 0.99 13.25 5.79
N LEU A 165 -0.30 13.61 5.80
CA LEU A 165 -0.91 14.47 4.79
C LEU A 165 -0.27 15.86 4.75
N TYR A 166 0.11 16.41 5.91
CA TYR A 166 0.87 17.66 5.95
C TYR A 166 2.27 17.51 5.35
N LEU A 167 3.00 16.44 5.71
CA LEU A 167 4.32 16.17 5.14
C LEU A 167 4.25 16.00 3.61
N GLN A 168 3.18 15.40 3.10
CA GLN A 168 2.91 15.28 1.67
C GLN A 168 2.82 16.66 1.00
N GLN A 169 1.99 17.55 1.55
CA GLN A 169 1.75 18.89 1.00
C GLN A 169 2.96 19.83 1.12
N MET A 170 3.86 19.60 2.07
CA MET A 170 5.01 20.46 2.26
C MET A 170 5.98 20.37 1.07
N PRO A 171 6.44 21.51 0.50
CA PRO A 171 7.40 21.50 -0.60
C PRO A 171 8.79 21.05 -0.14
N VAL A 172 9.58 20.51 -1.06
CA VAL A 172 11.00 20.21 -0.84
C VAL A 172 11.76 21.51 -0.52
N GLY A 173 12.63 21.48 0.50
CA GLY A 173 13.29 22.64 1.08
C GLY A 173 12.48 23.36 2.17
N GLY A 174 11.18 23.10 2.27
CA GLY A 174 10.33 23.59 3.35
C GLY A 174 10.76 23.04 4.71
N SER A 175 10.53 23.82 5.77
CA SER A 175 10.84 23.43 7.14
C SER A 175 9.72 23.78 8.11
N PHE A 176 9.57 22.99 9.16
CA PHE A 176 8.71 23.30 10.30
C PHE A 176 9.48 23.12 11.60
N SER A 177 9.11 23.91 12.61
CA SER A 177 9.62 23.77 13.97
C SER A 177 8.46 23.57 14.93
N MET A 178 8.65 22.71 15.92
CA MET A 178 7.70 22.49 17.01
C MET A 178 8.45 22.33 18.33
N THR A 179 7.77 22.54 19.44
CA THR A 179 8.29 22.13 20.76
C THR A 179 7.62 20.84 21.18
N ILE A 180 8.42 19.79 21.31
CA ILE A 180 7.97 18.48 21.79
C ILE A 180 8.02 18.51 23.31
N ASN A 181 6.88 18.27 23.95
CA ASN A 181 6.76 18.09 25.38
C ASN A 181 6.52 16.60 25.68
N GLY A 182 7.35 16.02 26.55
CA GLY A 182 7.13 14.68 27.10
C GLY A 182 7.09 14.75 28.62
N CYS A 183 6.00 14.28 29.23
CA CYS A 183 5.82 14.30 30.68
C CYS A 183 5.41 12.91 31.18
N GLN A 184 6.13 12.36 32.15
CA GLN A 184 5.74 11.13 32.84
C GLN A 184 5.61 11.31 34.35
N THR A 185 4.67 10.58 34.96
CA THR A 185 4.42 10.62 36.41
C THR A 185 3.92 9.28 36.95
N SER A 186 4.27 8.97 38.20
CA SER A 186 3.69 7.84 38.94
C SER A 186 2.29 8.14 39.47
N VAL A 187 1.89 9.42 39.54
CA VAL A 187 0.58 9.85 40.03
C VAL A 187 -0.47 9.46 38.99
N LYS A 188 -1.51 8.76 39.43
CA LYS A 188 -2.65 8.42 38.58
C LYS A 188 -3.60 9.61 38.49
N TYR A 189 -3.88 10.05 37.27
CA TYR A 189 -4.86 11.08 36.96
C TYR A 189 -5.79 10.63 35.83
N ASP A 190 -6.95 11.28 35.75
CA ASP A 190 -7.94 11.08 34.70
C ASP A 190 -7.71 12.11 33.57
N ALA A 191 -7.09 11.65 32.49
CA ALA A 191 -6.83 12.50 31.33
C ALA A 191 -8.11 12.88 30.57
N SER A 192 -9.15 12.04 30.63
CA SER A 192 -10.43 12.26 29.97
C SER A 192 -11.24 13.38 30.64
N SER A 193 -11.00 13.63 31.94
CA SER A 193 -11.55 14.80 32.66
C SER A 193 -10.71 16.07 32.49
N GLY A 194 -9.67 16.06 31.65
CA GLY A 194 -8.79 17.21 31.42
C GLY A 194 -7.57 17.30 32.34
N ALA A 195 -7.35 16.37 33.26
CA ALA A 195 -6.13 16.38 34.07
C ALA A 195 -4.89 16.01 33.21
N ARG A 196 -3.72 16.52 33.58
CA ARG A 196 -2.47 16.36 32.81
C ARG A 196 -1.30 16.04 33.72
N CYS A 197 -0.29 15.35 33.19
CA CYS A 197 0.95 15.00 33.88
C CYS A 197 1.69 16.23 34.42
N LYS A 198 1.73 17.32 33.64
CA LYS A 198 2.43 18.56 34.02
C LYS A 198 1.90 19.17 35.33
N ASP A 199 0.64 18.91 35.66
CA ASP A 199 -0.05 19.46 36.83
C ASP A 199 0.06 18.53 38.07
N GLN A 200 0.76 17.40 37.96
CA GLN A 200 0.88 16.41 39.04
C GLN A 200 2.01 16.73 40.03
N ALA A 201 1.90 16.16 41.23
CA ALA A 201 2.78 16.42 42.37
C ALA A 201 4.25 15.97 42.19
N SER A 202 4.51 15.07 41.24
CA SER A 202 5.82 14.46 41.02
C SER A 202 5.90 13.89 39.61
N GLY A 203 7.09 13.82 39.05
CA GLY A 203 7.31 13.28 37.71
C GLY A 203 8.50 13.94 37.04
N SER A 204 8.60 13.74 35.73
CA SER A 204 9.59 14.42 34.88
C SER A 204 8.89 15.01 33.67
N TRP A 205 9.17 16.28 33.37
CA TRP A 205 8.68 16.96 32.17
C TRP A 205 9.86 17.52 31.39
N TYR A 206 10.05 17.02 30.17
CA TYR A 206 11.10 17.46 29.26
C TYR A 206 10.51 18.18 28.06
N THR A 207 11.15 19.26 27.65
CA THR A 207 10.76 20.00 26.45
C THR A 207 11.96 20.31 25.59
N ARG A 208 11.78 20.18 24.27
CA ARG A 208 12.81 20.55 23.30
C ARG A 208 12.17 21.08 22.03
N LYS A 209 12.72 22.17 21.49
CA LYS A 209 12.38 22.61 20.15
C LYS A 209 13.12 21.74 19.13
N VAL A 210 12.38 21.23 18.16
CA VAL A 210 12.91 20.46 17.02
C VAL A 210 12.55 21.15 15.73
N THR A 211 13.42 21.00 14.73
CA THR A 211 13.21 21.54 13.38
C THR A 211 13.46 20.45 12.36
N HIS A 212 12.51 20.25 11.46
CA HIS A 212 12.62 19.28 10.36
C HIS A 212 12.49 19.98 9.02
N THR A 213 13.35 19.61 8.09
CA THR A 213 13.37 20.12 6.71
C THR A 213 13.10 18.98 5.75
N LYS A 214 12.16 19.13 4.80
CA LYS A 214 11.96 18.12 3.75
C LYS A 214 13.10 18.22 2.75
N GLY A 215 14.06 17.31 2.85
CA GLY A 215 15.23 17.26 1.98
C GLY A 215 14.89 16.70 0.61
N ALA A 216 13.96 15.75 0.55
CA ALA A 216 13.51 15.16 -0.70
C ALA A 216 12.07 14.63 -0.63
N ASN A 217 11.46 14.52 -1.80
CA ASN A 217 10.17 13.89 -2.00
C ASN A 217 10.28 12.84 -3.11
N LEU A 218 10.02 11.58 -2.77
CA LEU A 218 9.99 10.47 -3.72
C LEU A 218 8.54 10.04 -3.95
N ARG A 219 8.04 10.19 -5.16
CA ARG A 219 6.69 9.72 -5.52
C ARG A 219 6.82 8.46 -6.37
N LEU A 220 6.34 7.34 -5.86
CA LEU A 220 6.20 6.11 -6.61
C LEU A 220 4.93 6.22 -7.44
N LEU A 221 5.09 6.19 -8.77
CA LEU A 221 4.01 6.43 -9.72
C LEU A 221 3.38 5.10 -10.10
N ASN A 222 2.07 4.97 -9.92
CA ASN A 222 1.32 3.84 -10.49
C ASN A 222 1.02 4.16 -11.96
N THR A 223 1.44 3.30 -12.90
CA THR A 223 1.13 3.51 -14.32
C THR A 223 -0.07 2.70 -14.77
N HIS A 224 -0.54 1.78 -13.93
CA HIS A 224 -1.57 0.79 -14.23
C HIS A 224 -1.27 -0.11 -15.45
N SER A 225 -0.11 0.03 -16.09
CA SER A 225 0.28 -0.73 -17.27
C SER A 225 0.34 -2.23 -16.96
N LEU A 226 -0.24 -3.00 -17.86
CA LEU A 226 -0.30 -4.45 -17.83
C LEU A 226 0.53 -5.02 -18.98
N THR A 227 1.43 -5.94 -18.66
CA THR A 227 2.18 -6.74 -19.63
C THR A 227 1.84 -8.20 -19.41
N GLU A 228 1.51 -8.92 -20.48
CA GLU A 228 1.33 -10.37 -20.44
C GLU A 228 2.59 -11.07 -20.95
N VAL A 229 2.97 -12.16 -20.28
CA VAL A 229 4.11 -12.99 -20.67
C VAL A 229 3.69 -14.45 -20.65
N PHE A 230 3.87 -15.10 -21.80
CA PHE A 230 3.71 -16.54 -21.96
C PHE A 230 5.06 -17.22 -21.80
N ILE A 231 5.14 -18.24 -20.95
CA ILE A 231 6.37 -18.99 -20.70
C ILE A 231 6.25 -20.43 -21.19
N ASN A 232 7.25 -20.84 -21.96
CA ASN A 232 7.45 -22.25 -22.32
C ASN A 232 7.96 -23.05 -21.11
N THR A 233 7.88 -24.38 -21.18
CA THR A 233 8.41 -25.29 -20.15
C THR A 233 9.93 -25.19 -19.94
N ASP A 234 10.67 -24.75 -20.95
CA ASP A 234 12.11 -24.45 -20.86
C ASP A 234 12.43 -23.07 -20.27
N GLY A 235 11.39 -22.28 -19.99
CA GLY A 235 11.47 -20.93 -19.41
C GLY A 235 11.69 -19.81 -20.44
N VAL A 236 11.66 -20.09 -21.74
CA VAL A 236 11.75 -19.02 -22.75
C VAL A 236 10.46 -18.19 -22.74
N PRO A 237 10.53 -16.87 -22.48
CA PRO A 237 9.35 -16.00 -22.43
C PRO A 237 8.97 -15.51 -23.82
N THR A 238 7.66 -15.33 -24.05
CA THR A 238 7.06 -14.66 -25.20
C THR A 238 6.16 -13.53 -24.70
N LEU A 239 6.36 -12.32 -25.21
CA LEU A 239 5.57 -11.16 -24.83
C LEU A 239 4.19 -11.19 -25.49
N GLY A 240 3.15 -10.87 -24.72
CA GLY A 240 1.81 -10.57 -25.21
C GLY A 240 1.75 -9.20 -25.88
N GLU A 241 0.58 -8.86 -26.42
CA GLU A 241 0.34 -7.55 -27.03
C GLU A 241 0.33 -6.43 -25.98
N GLY A 242 0.62 -5.20 -26.41
CA GLY A 242 0.68 -4.03 -25.51
C GLY A 242 1.93 -3.95 -24.62
N SER A 243 2.84 -4.93 -24.72
CA SER A 243 4.08 -5.02 -23.93
C SER A 243 5.11 -3.94 -24.30
N SER A 244 4.89 -2.70 -23.85
CA SER A 244 5.81 -1.56 -24.08
C SER A 244 6.93 -1.46 -23.04
N ASN A 245 6.71 -1.99 -21.84
CA ASN A 245 7.63 -1.88 -20.72
C ASN A 245 8.63 -3.03 -20.63
N CYS A 246 8.49 -4.06 -21.46
CA CYS A 246 9.30 -5.29 -21.41
C CYS A 246 9.89 -5.63 -22.78
N HIS A 247 11.12 -6.14 -22.81
CA HIS A 247 11.78 -6.62 -24.02
C HIS A 247 12.75 -7.76 -23.71
N ALA A 248 13.00 -8.62 -24.70
CA ALA A 248 14.01 -9.65 -24.58
C ALA A 248 15.41 -9.01 -24.44
N GLN A 249 16.21 -9.49 -23.50
CA GLN A 249 17.56 -8.99 -23.27
C GLN A 249 18.50 -10.15 -22.91
N THR A 250 19.79 -9.99 -23.22
CA THR A 250 20.85 -10.89 -22.77
C THR A 250 21.83 -10.12 -21.88
N ILE A 251 22.08 -10.64 -20.68
CA ILE A 251 23.00 -10.06 -19.69
C ILE A 251 24.06 -11.11 -19.34
N GLY A 252 25.30 -10.86 -19.75
CA GLY A 252 26.37 -11.86 -19.65
C GLY A 252 25.96 -13.14 -20.38
N PRO A 253 26.00 -14.32 -19.73
CA PRO A 253 25.61 -15.59 -20.36
C PRO A 253 24.10 -15.89 -20.29
N ARG A 254 23.26 -14.97 -19.78
CA ARG A 254 21.84 -15.24 -19.51
C ARG A 254 20.96 -14.45 -20.48
N SER A 255 20.14 -15.17 -21.23
CA SER A 255 19.00 -14.59 -21.95
C SER A 255 17.76 -14.60 -21.06
N GLY A 256 16.86 -13.65 -21.32
CA GLY A 256 15.67 -13.45 -20.51
C GLY A 256 14.86 -12.24 -20.94
N LEU A 257 14.04 -11.77 -20.02
CA LEU A 257 13.16 -10.62 -20.20
C LEU A 257 13.56 -9.48 -19.27
N SER A 258 13.68 -8.29 -19.81
CA SER A 258 13.95 -7.05 -19.07
C SER A 258 12.71 -6.17 -19.10
N CYS A 259 12.24 -5.79 -17.92
CA CYS A 259 11.03 -5.03 -17.73
C CYS A 259 11.27 -3.79 -16.88
N LYS A 260 10.74 -2.64 -17.30
CA LYS A 260 10.57 -1.47 -16.44
C LYS A 260 9.45 -1.78 -15.44
N MET A 261 9.78 -1.88 -14.15
CA MET A 261 8.86 -2.34 -13.10
C MET A 261 8.45 -1.25 -12.11
N VAL A 262 9.27 -0.21 -11.95
CA VAL A 262 8.96 0.93 -11.08
C VAL A 262 9.17 2.21 -11.86
N ASN A 263 8.23 3.13 -11.73
CA ASN A 263 8.34 4.51 -12.15
C ASN A 263 8.30 5.39 -10.90
N TYR A 264 9.19 6.38 -10.82
CA TYR A 264 9.21 7.32 -9.71
C TYR A 264 9.63 8.71 -10.14
N ALA A 265 9.16 9.71 -9.40
CA ALA A 265 9.65 11.07 -9.46
C ALA A 265 10.38 11.40 -8.16
N LEU A 266 11.62 11.88 -8.26
CA LEU A 266 12.43 12.25 -7.10
C LEU A 266 12.79 13.74 -7.16
N GLU A 267 12.20 14.51 -6.25
CA GLU A 267 12.53 15.92 -6.02
C GLU A 267 13.48 16.03 -4.82
N THR A 268 14.52 16.86 -4.90
CA THR A 268 15.52 17.01 -3.83
C THR A 268 16.05 18.43 -3.74
N ASN A 269 16.37 18.89 -2.53
CA ASN A 269 17.04 20.16 -2.27
C ASN A 269 18.57 20.07 -2.37
N GLY A 270 19.09 19.00 -2.96
CA GLY A 270 20.53 18.68 -2.97
C GLY A 270 20.95 17.68 -1.88
N LEU A 271 20.00 17.13 -1.12
CA LEU A 271 20.25 16.10 -0.11
C LEU A 271 21.11 14.96 -0.68
N SER A 272 22.14 14.58 0.07
CA SER A 272 23.00 13.42 -0.21
C SER A 272 22.84 12.40 0.90
N ASN A 273 22.50 11.16 0.54
CA ASN A 273 22.31 10.08 1.51
C ASN A 273 22.72 8.73 0.91
N THR A 274 23.58 8.00 1.63
CA THR A 274 24.02 6.64 1.27
C THR A 274 23.42 5.55 2.15
N SER A 275 22.72 5.92 3.23
CA SER A 275 22.10 5.00 4.20
C SER A 275 20.75 4.44 3.75
N ILE A 276 20.06 5.14 2.86
CA ILE A 276 18.79 4.71 2.27
C ILE A 276 19.12 3.80 1.09
N HIS A 277 18.85 2.52 1.25
CA HIS A 277 19.04 1.46 0.27
C HIS A 277 17.71 1.06 -0.36
N VAL A 278 17.73 0.78 -1.66
CA VAL A 278 16.58 0.29 -2.44
C VAL A 278 16.98 -0.95 -3.22
N PHE A 279 16.20 -2.00 -3.06
CA PHE A 279 16.43 -3.29 -3.70
C PHE A 279 15.14 -4.10 -3.81
N PRO A 280 14.98 -4.94 -4.84
CA PRO A 280 13.88 -5.89 -4.92
C PRO A 280 14.11 -7.10 -4.01
N ALA A 281 13.03 -7.78 -3.64
CA ALA A 281 13.06 -9.03 -2.90
C ALA A 281 11.93 -9.95 -3.37
N ILE A 282 12.28 -11.20 -3.72
CA ILE A 282 11.32 -12.24 -4.09
C ILE A 282 10.55 -12.66 -2.83
N SER A 283 9.21 -12.64 -2.91
CA SER A 283 8.32 -12.93 -1.80
C SER A 283 8.16 -14.44 -1.56
N ASN A 284 8.33 -15.25 -2.60
CA ASN A 284 8.20 -16.71 -2.53
C ASN A 284 9.53 -17.39 -2.15
N SER A 285 9.60 -18.00 -0.95
CA SER A 285 10.81 -18.65 -0.44
C SER A 285 11.26 -19.87 -1.24
N SER A 286 10.32 -20.64 -1.80
CA SER A 286 10.63 -21.80 -2.66
C SER A 286 11.31 -21.36 -3.94
N LEU A 287 10.83 -20.27 -4.55
CA LEU A 287 11.44 -19.68 -5.74
C LEU A 287 12.82 -19.10 -5.43
N VAL A 288 12.98 -18.36 -4.31
CA VAL A 288 14.28 -17.85 -3.84
C VAL A 288 15.33 -18.96 -3.76
N SER A 289 14.92 -20.14 -3.28
CA SER A 289 15.82 -21.29 -3.11
C SER A 289 16.16 -22.00 -4.42
N ALA A 290 15.29 -21.87 -5.44
CA ALA A 290 15.43 -22.56 -6.72
C ALA A 290 16.21 -21.73 -7.77
N VAL A 291 16.17 -20.41 -7.69
CA VAL A 291 16.83 -19.51 -8.67
C VAL A 291 18.24 -19.14 -8.24
N GLY A 292 19.13 -18.94 -9.21
CA GLY A 292 20.46 -18.42 -8.97
C GLY A 292 20.46 -16.90 -8.75
N ILE A 293 21.50 -16.37 -8.10
CA ILE A 293 21.60 -14.94 -7.75
C ILE A 293 21.53 -13.97 -8.95
N TYR A 294 21.82 -14.45 -10.16
CA TYR A 294 21.79 -13.66 -11.40
C TYR A 294 20.56 -13.95 -12.27
N ASP A 295 19.65 -14.81 -11.80
CA ASP A 295 18.41 -15.12 -12.52
C ASP A 295 17.37 -14.02 -12.35
N MET A 296 17.46 -13.25 -11.27
CA MET A 296 16.81 -11.96 -11.15
C MET A 296 17.87 -10.89 -10.94
N GLN A 297 17.83 -9.82 -11.72
CA GLN A 297 18.73 -8.67 -11.60
C GLN A 297 17.94 -7.38 -11.71
N PHE A 298 18.49 -6.27 -11.22
CA PHE A 298 17.84 -4.97 -11.26
C PHE A 298 18.78 -3.85 -11.67
N SER A 299 18.21 -2.81 -12.27
CA SER A 299 18.95 -1.69 -12.85
C SER A 299 18.16 -0.39 -12.73
N LEU A 300 18.85 0.74 -12.58
CA LEU A 300 18.24 2.07 -12.72
C LEU A 300 18.20 2.57 -14.16
N ASN A 301 18.98 1.98 -15.08
CA ASN A 301 19.17 2.50 -16.44
C ASN A 301 19.00 1.44 -17.53
N GLY A 302 18.63 0.21 -17.18
CA GLY A 302 18.47 -0.92 -18.11
C GLY A 302 19.79 -1.49 -18.68
N ASN A 303 20.94 -0.97 -18.25
CA ASN A 303 22.26 -1.29 -18.82
C ASN A 303 23.26 -1.81 -17.78
N THR A 304 23.22 -1.26 -16.56
CA THR A 304 24.07 -1.65 -15.44
C THR A 304 23.24 -2.45 -14.45
N TRP A 305 23.59 -3.72 -14.25
CA TRP A 305 22.75 -4.67 -13.54
C TRP A 305 23.38 -5.12 -12.23
N LYS A 306 22.57 -5.16 -11.17
CA LYS A 306 22.92 -5.72 -9.87
C LYS A 306 22.11 -7.00 -9.64
N PRO A 307 22.71 -8.08 -9.11
CA PRO A 307 21.97 -9.31 -8.78
C PRO A 307 21.01 -9.09 -7.60
N VAL A 308 19.90 -9.83 -7.58
CA VAL A 308 18.98 -9.84 -6.44
C VAL A 308 19.45 -10.87 -5.42
N SER A 309 19.96 -10.42 -4.28
CA SER A 309 20.42 -11.29 -3.19
C SER A 309 20.34 -10.59 -1.84
N GLY A 310 19.20 -10.78 -1.17
CA GLY A 310 18.93 -10.20 0.15
C GLY A 310 19.21 -8.68 0.18
N ILE A 311 20.02 -8.25 1.15
CA ILE A 311 20.44 -6.86 1.33
C ILE A 311 21.84 -6.57 0.78
N SER A 312 22.49 -7.56 0.16
CA SER A 312 23.89 -7.47 -0.28
C SER A 312 24.08 -6.53 -1.46
N TYR A 313 23.04 -6.37 -2.28
CA TYR A 313 23.04 -5.52 -3.46
C TYR A 313 21.86 -4.56 -3.41
N TYR A 314 22.14 -3.28 -3.60
CA TYR A 314 21.15 -2.21 -3.54
C TYR A 314 21.62 -1.03 -4.38
N TYR A 315 20.69 -0.15 -4.73
CA TYR A 315 20.99 1.25 -5.07
C TYR A 315 20.75 2.11 -3.84
N ASN A 316 21.63 3.07 -3.58
CA ASN A 316 21.38 4.06 -2.56
C ASN A 316 20.59 5.26 -3.11
N PHE A 317 20.06 6.10 -2.22
CA PHE A 317 19.32 7.31 -2.58
C PHE A 317 20.08 8.25 -3.52
N ASN A 318 21.42 8.32 -3.42
CA ASN A 318 22.20 9.13 -4.34
C ASN A 318 22.15 8.63 -5.79
N GLU A 319 22.22 7.31 -5.98
CA GLU A 319 22.13 6.69 -7.31
C GLU A 319 20.74 6.89 -7.92
N MET A 320 19.67 6.85 -7.12
CA MET A 320 18.30 7.07 -7.59
C MET A 320 18.06 8.46 -8.21
N LYS A 321 18.83 9.48 -7.83
CA LYS A 321 18.68 10.84 -8.41
C LYS A 321 18.96 10.91 -9.91
N SER A 322 19.63 9.90 -10.47
CA SER A 322 20.01 9.83 -11.89
C SER A 322 19.00 9.11 -12.78
N SER A 323 17.89 8.65 -12.23
CA SER A 323 16.87 7.90 -12.96
C SER A 323 15.47 8.24 -12.44
N ASP A 324 14.47 7.84 -13.22
CA ASP A 324 13.05 7.90 -12.89
C ASP A 324 12.41 6.50 -12.87
N SER A 325 13.25 5.45 -12.98
CA SER A 325 12.82 4.09 -13.27
C SER A 325 13.65 3.04 -12.56
N ILE A 326 13.04 1.89 -12.28
CA ILE A 326 13.77 0.67 -11.91
C ILE A 326 13.33 -0.47 -12.84
N TYR A 327 14.32 -1.09 -13.46
CA TYR A 327 14.18 -2.24 -14.34
C TYR A 327 14.52 -3.52 -13.60
N ILE A 328 13.80 -4.59 -13.90
CA ILE A 328 14.10 -5.96 -13.47
C ILE A 328 14.35 -6.82 -14.69
N PHE A 329 15.40 -7.62 -14.63
CA PHE A 329 15.67 -8.69 -15.58
C PHE A 329 15.35 -10.03 -14.93
N PHE A 330 14.63 -10.86 -15.67
CA PHE A 330 14.32 -12.25 -15.33
C PHE A 330 14.98 -13.16 -16.37
N SER A 331 15.86 -14.07 -15.95
CA SER A 331 16.48 -15.02 -16.87
C SER A 331 15.48 -16.10 -17.31
N ASN A 332 15.77 -16.79 -18.42
CA ASN A 332 15.00 -17.97 -18.81
C ASN A 332 14.96 -19.01 -17.69
N ASN A 333 16.04 -19.18 -16.91
CA ASN A 333 16.05 -20.10 -15.78
C ASN A 333 15.09 -19.64 -14.67
N PHE A 334 14.94 -18.33 -14.42
CA PHE A 334 13.94 -17.82 -13.47
C PHE A 334 12.54 -18.33 -13.82
N PHE A 335 12.11 -18.13 -15.06
CA PHE A 335 10.80 -18.61 -15.54
C PHE A 335 10.70 -20.13 -15.53
N LYS A 336 11.76 -20.83 -15.91
CA LYS A 336 11.82 -22.31 -15.84
C LYS A 336 11.56 -22.82 -14.43
N GLN A 337 12.19 -22.22 -13.42
CA GLN A 337 11.98 -22.60 -12.02
C GLN A 337 10.57 -22.25 -11.54
N MET A 338 9.99 -21.12 -12.00
CA MET A 338 8.59 -20.80 -11.71
C MET A 338 7.64 -21.89 -12.21
N VAL A 339 7.78 -22.33 -13.47
CA VAL A 339 6.98 -23.42 -14.04
C VAL A 339 7.16 -24.71 -13.25
N ALA A 340 8.42 -25.08 -12.96
CA ALA A 340 8.74 -26.31 -12.24
C ALA A 340 8.14 -26.35 -10.82
N LEU A 341 7.99 -25.18 -10.18
CA LEU A 341 7.36 -25.03 -8.87
C LEU A 341 5.84 -24.88 -8.93
N GLY A 342 5.23 -24.90 -10.13
CA GLY A 342 3.81 -24.66 -10.32
C GLY A 342 3.39 -23.20 -10.07
N ILE A 343 4.34 -22.27 -10.05
CA ILE A 343 4.08 -20.84 -9.90
C ILE A 343 3.72 -20.30 -11.28
N SER A 344 2.42 -20.30 -11.58
CA SER A 344 1.87 -19.84 -12.84
C SER A 344 0.58 -19.05 -12.58
N ASP A 345 0.17 -18.21 -13.52
CA ASP A 345 -0.98 -17.30 -13.36
C ASP A 345 -0.83 -16.33 -12.17
N ILE A 346 0.35 -15.73 -12.06
CA ILE A 346 0.71 -14.83 -10.96
C ILE A 346 0.92 -13.41 -11.47
N ASN A 347 0.47 -12.43 -10.69
CA ASN A 347 0.84 -11.03 -10.85
C ASN A 347 2.20 -10.79 -10.19
N THR A 348 3.09 -10.05 -10.82
CA THR A 348 4.40 -9.72 -10.21
C THR A 348 4.32 -9.06 -8.83
N LYS A 349 3.22 -8.36 -8.49
CA LYS A 349 3.00 -7.83 -7.15
C LYS A 349 3.00 -8.92 -6.06
N ASP A 350 2.60 -10.13 -6.41
CA ASP A 350 2.61 -11.29 -5.52
C ASP A 350 3.93 -12.07 -5.58
N LEU A 351 4.73 -11.85 -6.63
CA LEU A 351 5.98 -12.56 -6.86
C LEU A 351 7.16 -11.90 -6.14
N PHE A 352 7.27 -10.58 -6.20
CA PHE A 352 8.34 -9.82 -5.57
C PHE A 352 7.89 -8.39 -5.28
N ASN A 353 8.51 -7.78 -4.27
CA ASN A 353 8.31 -6.37 -3.94
C ASN A 353 9.64 -5.64 -3.88
N PHE A 354 9.60 -4.31 -3.85
CA PHE A 354 10.78 -3.49 -3.58
C PHE A 354 10.80 -3.04 -2.13
N ARG A 355 12.01 -2.92 -1.58
CA ARG A 355 12.22 -2.55 -0.18
C ARG A 355 13.08 -1.31 -0.09
N PHE A 356 12.67 -0.41 0.80
CA PHE A 356 13.53 0.63 1.35
C PHE A 356 14.08 0.16 2.69
N GLN A 357 15.38 0.33 2.87
CA GLN A 357 16.05 0.19 4.15
C GLN A 357 16.87 1.44 4.42
N ASN A 358 16.54 2.20 5.46
CA ASN A 358 17.44 3.20 6.00
C ASN A 358 18.22 2.62 7.18
N ILE A 359 19.51 2.35 6.98
CA ILE A 359 20.37 1.77 8.03
C ILE A 359 20.58 2.71 9.23
N THR A 360 20.29 4.01 9.08
CA THR A 360 20.32 4.98 10.18
C THR A 360 19.12 4.81 11.13
N SER A 361 18.03 4.18 10.70
CA SER A 361 16.80 3.97 11.49
C SER A 361 16.44 2.48 11.58
N PRO A 362 17.09 1.67 12.43
CA PRO A 362 16.91 0.22 12.43
C PRO A 362 15.48 -0.26 12.71
N GLU A 363 14.70 0.45 13.54
CA GLU A 363 13.37 -0.02 13.97
C GLU A 363 12.25 0.31 12.97
N SER A 364 12.37 1.43 12.27
CA SER A 364 11.34 2.02 11.41
C SER A 364 11.83 2.40 10.02
N GLY A 365 13.10 2.17 9.71
CA GLY A 365 13.71 2.46 8.41
C GLY A 365 13.37 1.42 7.35
N TRP A 366 12.52 0.45 7.65
CA TRP A 366 12.04 -0.58 6.74
C TRP A 366 10.70 -0.21 6.15
N TYR A 367 10.61 -0.29 4.83
CA TYR A 367 9.38 -0.05 4.09
C TYR A 367 9.38 -0.89 2.81
N GLU A 368 8.20 -1.29 2.35
CA GLU A 368 8.03 -2.15 1.18
C GLU A 368 6.93 -1.57 0.29
N PHE A 369 7.14 -1.67 -1.02
CA PHE A 369 6.21 -1.18 -2.02
C PHE A 369 6.15 -2.13 -3.21
N SER A 370 4.98 -2.17 -3.84
CA SER A 370 4.74 -2.98 -5.03
C SER A 370 5.17 -2.28 -6.31
N THR A 371 5.24 -3.05 -7.39
CA THR A 371 5.61 -2.56 -8.73
C THR A 371 4.56 -1.58 -9.27
N SER A 372 5.03 -0.60 -10.04
CA SER A 372 4.19 0.39 -10.76
C SER A 372 3.37 -0.23 -11.89
N ASN A 373 3.81 -1.39 -12.36
CA ASN A 373 3.28 -2.13 -13.50
C ASN A 373 2.93 -3.56 -13.07
N SER A 374 1.93 -4.16 -13.71
CA SER A 374 1.57 -5.57 -13.52
C SER A 374 2.13 -6.40 -14.66
N LEU A 375 2.76 -7.51 -14.32
CA LEU A 375 3.14 -8.55 -15.27
C LEU A 375 2.33 -9.81 -14.94
N ILE A 376 1.53 -10.29 -15.89
CA ILE A 376 0.81 -11.57 -15.78
C ILE A 376 1.64 -12.63 -16.48
N ILE A 377 2.05 -13.65 -15.73
CA ILE A 377 2.87 -14.75 -16.25
C ILE A 377 2.02 -16.00 -16.42
N LYS A 378 1.86 -16.48 -17.66
CA LYS A 378 1.02 -17.64 -18.01
C LYS A 378 1.86 -18.75 -18.65
N PRO A 379 1.59 -20.03 -18.35
CA PRO A 379 2.23 -21.14 -19.06
C PRO A 379 1.70 -21.19 -20.49
N ARG A 380 2.51 -21.60 -21.45
CA ARG A 380 2.08 -21.66 -22.86
C ARG A 380 1.33 -22.94 -23.21
N ASP A 381 1.63 -24.03 -22.52
CA ASP A 381 1.16 -25.38 -22.84
C ASP A 381 -0.36 -25.54 -22.77
N PHE A 382 -0.99 -24.93 -21.75
CA PHE A 382 -2.44 -24.79 -21.62
C PHE A 382 -2.73 -23.57 -20.73
N SER A 383 -3.25 -22.50 -21.30
CA SER A 383 -3.64 -21.31 -20.55
C SER A 383 -4.74 -20.51 -21.22
N ILE A 384 -5.48 -19.80 -20.38
CA ILE A 384 -6.39 -18.75 -20.78
C ILE A 384 -6.05 -17.46 -20.05
N SER A 385 -6.26 -16.35 -20.74
CA SER A 385 -6.09 -15.01 -20.23
C SER A 385 -7.17 -14.09 -20.76
N ILE A 386 -7.47 -13.07 -19.97
CA ILE A 386 -8.27 -11.92 -20.35
C ILE A 386 -7.56 -10.66 -19.84
N ILE A 387 -7.32 -9.72 -20.75
CA ILE A 387 -6.73 -8.41 -20.42
C ILE A 387 -7.57 -7.29 -21.04
N SER A 388 -7.54 -6.10 -20.46
CA SER A 388 -8.13 -4.92 -21.10
C SER A 388 -7.43 -4.65 -22.44
N ASP A 389 -8.19 -4.27 -23.47
CA ASP A 389 -7.62 -3.86 -24.76
C ASP A 389 -6.92 -2.48 -24.70
N GLU A 390 -7.07 -1.78 -23.57
CA GLU A 390 -6.29 -0.59 -23.20
C GLU A 390 -5.01 -0.93 -22.43
N TYR A 391 -4.72 -2.22 -22.20
CA TYR A 391 -3.54 -2.71 -21.50
C TYR A 391 -3.37 -2.13 -20.09
N THR A 392 -4.50 -1.91 -19.41
CA THR A 392 -4.57 -1.48 -18.00
C THR A 392 -5.07 -2.61 -17.11
N SER A 393 -4.51 -2.71 -15.91
CA SER A 393 -4.89 -3.69 -14.89
C SER A 393 -6.20 -3.34 -14.16
N ALA A 394 -6.66 -2.09 -14.25
CA ALA A 394 -7.89 -1.62 -13.61
C ALA A 394 -8.61 -0.61 -14.52
N PRO A 395 -9.26 -1.07 -15.60
CA PRO A 395 -10.00 -0.19 -16.49
C PRO A 395 -11.19 0.45 -15.75
N SER A 396 -11.33 1.76 -15.85
CA SER A 396 -12.44 2.52 -15.29
C SER A 396 -13.08 3.43 -16.35
N ARG A 397 -14.36 3.75 -16.13
CA ARG A 397 -15.17 4.63 -16.98
C ARG A 397 -16.11 5.45 -16.10
N GLU A 398 -16.37 6.68 -16.53
CA GLU A 398 -17.33 7.57 -15.92
C GLU A 398 -18.26 8.12 -17.01
N GLY A 399 -19.52 8.40 -16.65
CA GLY A 399 -20.48 8.93 -17.58
C GLY A 399 -21.76 9.39 -16.90
N TYR A 400 -22.57 10.14 -17.64
CA TYR A 400 -23.86 10.63 -17.18
C TYR A 400 -24.98 9.65 -17.56
N VAL A 401 -25.98 9.54 -16.70
CA VAL A 401 -27.19 8.74 -16.97
C VAL A 401 -28.24 9.61 -17.63
N GLY A 402 -28.92 9.10 -18.65
CA GLY A 402 -30.02 9.81 -19.30
C GLY A 402 -30.18 9.52 -20.79
N GLN A 403 -31.28 10.02 -21.36
CA GLN A 403 -31.56 9.87 -22.78
C GLN A 403 -30.40 10.44 -23.63
N GLY A 404 -29.95 9.67 -24.62
CA GLY A 404 -28.87 10.07 -25.53
C GLY A 404 -27.46 10.02 -24.93
N LYS A 405 -27.29 9.51 -23.70
CA LYS A 405 -25.96 9.30 -23.11
C LYS A 405 -25.33 8.00 -23.65
N PRO A 406 -24.02 8.00 -23.95
CA PRO A 406 -23.33 6.83 -24.48
C PRO A 406 -23.20 5.74 -23.42
N SER A 407 -23.05 4.50 -23.87
CA SER A 407 -22.72 3.37 -22.99
C SER A 407 -21.31 3.54 -22.39
N LEU A 408 -21.11 2.96 -21.21
CA LEU A 408 -19.76 2.69 -20.70
C LEU A 408 -19.28 1.39 -21.34
N ASP A 409 -18.36 1.51 -22.29
CA ASP A 409 -17.79 0.38 -23.03
C ASP A 409 -16.40 0.03 -22.49
N PHE A 410 -16.22 -1.26 -22.20
CA PHE A 410 -14.98 -1.89 -21.76
C PHE A 410 -14.60 -2.98 -22.77
N GLY A 411 -13.43 -2.83 -23.39
CA GLY A 411 -12.89 -3.81 -24.34
C GLY A 411 -11.89 -4.74 -23.67
N TYR A 412 -11.89 -6.00 -24.11
CA TYR A 412 -11.02 -7.04 -23.59
C TYR A 412 -10.47 -7.91 -24.71
N ILE A 413 -9.23 -8.33 -24.56
CA ILE A 413 -8.57 -9.35 -25.38
C ILE A 413 -8.60 -10.65 -24.58
N VAL A 414 -9.23 -11.68 -25.13
CA VAL A 414 -9.20 -13.03 -24.60
C VAL A 414 -8.18 -13.83 -25.40
N THR A 415 -7.22 -14.42 -24.70
CA THR A 415 -6.17 -15.26 -25.29
C THR A 415 -6.29 -16.67 -24.75
N THR A 416 -6.30 -17.67 -25.64
CA THR A 416 -6.08 -19.07 -25.28
C THR A 416 -4.77 -19.54 -25.89
N SER A 417 -4.01 -20.34 -25.16
CA SER A 417 -2.78 -20.96 -25.66
C SER A 417 -2.78 -22.43 -25.29
N GLY A 418 -2.44 -23.29 -26.23
CA GLY A 418 -2.09 -24.66 -25.92
C GLY A 418 -1.65 -25.48 -27.12
N ARG A 419 -1.38 -26.77 -26.90
CA ARG A 419 -1.00 -27.70 -27.98
C ARG A 419 -2.07 -27.81 -29.07
N THR A 420 -3.33 -27.64 -28.68
CA THR A 420 -4.49 -27.56 -29.57
C THR A 420 -5.32 -26.31 -29.24
N ALA A 421 -6.23 -25.95 -30.15
CA ALA A 421 -7.26 -24.95 -29.83
C ALA A 421 -8.15 -25.48 -28.70
N ALA A 422 -8.63 -24.59 -27.83
CA ALA A 422 -9.58 -24.95 -26.79
C ALA A 422 -10.89 -25.45 -27.41
N ASP A 423 -11.45 -26.52 -26.86
CA ASP A 423 -12.72 -27.11 -27.30
C ASP A 423 -13.93 -26.28 -26.86
N GLU A 424 -13.77 -25.52 -25.78
CA GLU A 424 -14.82 -24.68 -25.21
C GLU A 424 -14.17 -23.47 -24.54
N VAL A 425 -14.75 -22.29 -24.77
CA VAL A 425 -14.37 -21.05 -24.10
C VAL A 425 -15.62 -20.38 -23.55
N LEU A 426 -15.63 -20.14 -22.23
CA LEU A 426 -16.72 -19.50 -21.51
C LEU A 426 -16.27 -18.16 -20.94
N ILE A 427 -17.22 -17.24 -20.83
CA ILE A 427 -17.04 -15.92 -20.22
C ILE A 427 -18.20 -15.60 -19.29
N LYS A 428 -17.94 -14.90 -18.19
CA LYS A 428 -18.98 -14.37 -17.30
C LYS A 428 -18.61 -13.03 -16.72
N VAL A 429 -19.63 -12.29 -16.30
CA VAL A 429 -19.49 -11.01 -15.59
C VAL A 429 -20.03 -11.17 -14.19
N ASN A 430 -19.24 -10.78 -13.21
CA ASN A 430 -19.59 -10.80 -11.79
C ASN A 430 -19.52 -9.38 -11.22
N GLY A 431 -20.47 -9.02 -10.37
CA GLY A 431 -20.52 -7.73 -9.71
C GLY A 431 -21.77 -7.60 -8.83
N PRO A 432 -21.97 -6.48 -8.14
CA PRO A 432 -23.22 -6.22 -7.45
C PRO A 432 -24.38 -6.33 -8.45
N ALA A 433 -25.34 -7.21 -8.17
CA ALA A 433 -26.43 -7.50 -9.10
C ALA A 433 -27.76 -7.71 -8.37
N GLN A 434 -28.86 -7.42 -9.08
CA GLN A 434 -30.21 -7.69 -8.59
C GLN A 434 -31.11 -8.10 -9.76
N THR A 435 -31.98 -9.07 -9.50
CA THR A 435 -33.01 -9.49 -10.45
C THR A 435 -34.25 -8.61 -10.31
N ILE A 436 -34.68 -7.98 -11.41
CA ILE A 436 -35.88 -7.15 -11.51
C ILE A 436 -36.70 -7.69 -12.68
N GLY A 437 -37.95 -8.08 -12.43
CA GLY A 437 -38.83 -8.63 -13.48
C GLY A 437 -38.29 -9.88 -14.16
N GLY A 438 -37.47 -10.70 -13.46
CA GLY A 438 -36.85 -11.91 -14.01
C GLY A 438 -35.58 -11.69 -14.83
N ARG A 439 -35.11 -10.45 -14.97
CA ARG A 439 -33.85 -10.08 -15.63
C ARG A 439 -32.84 -9.58 -14.59
N SER A 440 -31.58 -9.99 -14.70
CA SER A 440 -30.51 -9.49 -13.83
C SER A 440 -29.97 -8.15 -14.32
N TYR A 441 -29.64 -7.26 -13.39
CA TYR A 441 -29.07 -5.94 -13.63
C TYR A 441 -27.85 -5.73 -12.73
N CYS A 442 -26.83 -5.04 -13.23
CA CYS A 442 -25.71 -4.57 -12.42
C CYS A 442 -26.17 -3.40 -11.54
N ILE A 443 -25.79 -3.39 -10.26
CA ILE A 443 -26.23 -2.39 -9.29
C ILE A 443 -25.10 -1.41 -8.99
N PHE A 444 -25.36 -0.13 -9.26
CA PHE A 444 -24.48 0.97 -8.88
C PHE A 444 -25.02 1.59 -7.60
N SER A 445 -24.12 1.91 -6.67
CA SER A 445 -24.49 2.40 -5.33
C SER A 445 -23.82 3.72 -5.00
N SER A 446 -24.50 4.58 -4.24
CA SER A 446 -23.88 5.76 -3.64
C SER A 446 -22.83 5.37 -2.58
N ALA A 447 -21.96 6.30 -2.20
CA ALA A 447 -20.88 6.04 -1.23
C ALA A 447 -21.38 5.60 0.17
N ASP A 448 -22.58 6.04 0.55
CA ASP A 448 -23.28 5.62 1.77
C ASP A 448 -24.18 4.37 1.57
N ASN A 449 -24.19 3.82 0.36
CA ASN A 449 -24.94 2.63 -0.04
C ASN A 449 -26.47 2.75 0.10
N THR A 450 -27.01 3.97 0.19
CA THR A 450 -28.46 4.20 0.32
C THR A 450 -29.16 4.28 -1.02
N THR A 451 -28.51 4.83 -2.04
CA THR A 451 -29.05 4.93 -3.41
C THR A 451 -28.52 3.76 -4.21
N LYS A 452 -29.41 2.92 -4.74
CA LYS A 452 -29.06 1.75 -5.57
C LYS A 452 -29.80 1.80 -6.89
N VAL A 453 -29.05 1.80 -7.97
CA VAL A 453 -29.57 2.03 -9.32
C VAL A 453 -29.24 0.82 -10.21
N PRO A 454 -30.24 0.19 -10.84
CA PRO A 454 -30.02 -0.90 -11.77
C PRO A 454 -29.56 -0.40 -13.15
N PHE A 455 -28.55 -1.07 -13.69
CA PHE A 455 -28.05 -0.85 -15.04
C PHE A 455 -28.08 -2.17 -15.84
N PRO A 456 -28.63 -2.18 -17.06
CA PRO A 456 -28.47 -3.32 -17.94
C PRO A 456 -26.99 -3.43 -18.35
N ALA A 457 -26.57 -4.64 -18.71
CA ALA A 457 -25.22 -4.84 -19.21
C ALA A 457 -25.17 -5.96 -20.23
N THR A 458 -24.28 -5.86 -21.21
CA THR A 458 -24.17 -6.83 -22.30
C THR A 458 -22.73 -7.22 -22.58
N LEU A 459 -22.50 -8.48 -22.95
CA LEU A 459 -21.25 -8.96 -23.54
C LEU A 459 -21.43 -9.14 -25.05
N THR A 460 -20.52 -8.60 -25.86
CA THR A 460 -20.58 -8.70 -27.33
C THR A 460 -19.24 -9.12 -27.91
N PHE A 461 -19.24 -10.01 -28.91
CA PHE A 461 -18.05 -10.37 -29.68
C PHE A 461 -18.42 -10.73 -31.13
N THR A 462 -17.43 -10.66 -32.02
CA THR A 462 -17.57 -11.08 -33.42
C THR A 462 -17.43 -12.60 -33.52
N THR A 463 -18.33 -13.25 -34.25
CA THR A 463 -18.33 -14.70 -34.50
C THR A 463 -17.48 -15.07 -35.72
N GLN A 464 -17.15 -16.36 -35.88
CA GLN A 464 -16.41 -16.86 -37.05
C GLN A 464 -17.08 -16.52 -38.39
N SER A 465 -18.42 -16.39 -38.40
CA SER A 465 -19.20 -16.00 -39.58
C SER A 465 -19.11 -14.49 -39.93
N GLY A 466 -18.46 -13.69 -39.08
CA GLY A 466 -18.36 -12.23 -39.21
C GLY A 466 -19.52 -11.45 -38.59
N GLY A 467 -20.56 -12.12 -38.07
CA GLY A 467 -21.66 -11.48 -37.34
C GLY A 467 -21.34 -11.22 -35.87
N ASN A 468 -22.09 -10.33 -35.21
CA ASN A 468 -21.95 -10.09 -33.77
C ASN A 468 -22.87 -11.00 -32.96
N LYS A 469 -22.34 -11.59 -31.88
CA LYS A 469 -23.13 -12.30 -30.87
C LYS A 469 -23.14 -11.48 -29.59
N THR A 470 -24.34 -11.25 -29.04
CA THR A 470 -24.54 -10.47 -27.81
C THR A 470 -25.27 -11.30 -26.77
N TYR A 471 -24.76 -11.28 -25.55
CA TYR A 471 -25.41 -11.84 -24.37
C TYR A 471 -25.86 -10.73 -23.43
N ASP A 472 -27.05 -10.87 -22.86
CA ASP A 472 -27.44 -10.12 -21.67
C ASP A 472 -26.63 -10.65 -20.47
N ALA A 473 -25.91 -9.74 -19.82
CA ALA A 473 -24.83 -10.03 -18.88
C ALA A 473 -24.92 -9.13 -17.65
N GLY A 474 -26.11 -9.02 -17.05
CA GLY A 474 -26.43 -8.17 -15.90
C GLY A 474 -25.75 -8.59 -14.59
N CYS A 475 -24.43 -8.71 -14.61
CA CYS A 475 -23.54 -9.05 -13.50
C CYS A 475 -23.96 -10.34 -12.74
N ASP A 476 -24.59 -11.28 -13.44
CA ASP A 476 -25.30 -12.43 -12.87
C ASP A 476 -24.42 -13.65 -12.54
N ASP A 477 -23.10 -13.50 -12.66
CA ASP A 477 -22.09 -14.54 -12.47
C ASP A 477 -22.31 -15.83 -13.29
N SER A 478 -23.09 -15.74 -14.38
CA SER A 478 -23.47 -16.91 -15.16
C SER A 478 -22.62 -17.04 -16.42
N TRP A 479 -22.14 -18.26 -16.71
CA TRP A 479 -21.28 -18.53 -17.86
C TRP A 479 -22.02 -18.39 -19.20
N ARG A 480 -21.31 -17.86 -20.19
CA ARG A 480 -21.75 -17.69 -21.58
C ARG A 480 -20.71 -18.27 -22.51
N ASP A 481 -21.15 -19.00 -23.53
CA ASP A 481 -20.28 -19.65 -24.49
C ASP A 481 -19.81 -18.67 -25.58
N MET A 482 -18.49 -18.52 -25.71
CA MET A 482 -17.83 -17.71 -26.73
C MET A 482 -16.88 -18.52 -27.63
N THR A 483 -17.04 -19.84 -27.68
CA THR A 483 -16.22 -20.74 -28.50
C THR A 483 -16.26 -20.37 -29.99
N ASP A 484 -17.44 -19.96 -30.49
CA ASP A 484 -17.67 -19.51 -31.87
C ASP A 484 -17.18 -18.06 -32.15
N ALA A 485 -16.41 -17.46 -31.25
CA ALA A 485 -15.78 -16.17 -31.52
C ALA A 485 -14.82 -16.26 -32.72
N LEU A 486 -14.59 -15.12 -33.38
CA LEU A 486 -13.58 -15.00 -34.42
C LEU A 486 -12.20 -14.97 -33.76
N TRP A 487 -11.51 -16.11 -33.80
CA TRP A 487 -10.18 -16.28 -33.23
C TRP A 487 -9.09 -16.03 -34.28
N MET A 488 -8.15 -15.15 -33.96
CA MET A 488 -6.90 -15.00 -34.70
C MET A 488 -5.86 -15.98 -34.16
N SER A 489 -5.44 -16.94 -34.98
CA SER A 489 -4.51 -18.00 -34.60
C SER A 489 -3.07 -17.67 -34.99
N THR A 490 -2.16 -17.77 -34.03
CA THR A 490 -0.70 -17.72 -34.25
C THR A 490 -0.09 -19.05 -33.83
N PRO A 491 0.54 -19.82 -34.75
CA PRO A 491 1.21 -21.06 -34.39
C PRO A 491 2.48 -20.79 -33.60
N TRP A 492 2.88 -21.75 -32.79
CA TRP A 492 4.14 -21.72 -32.05
C TRP A 492 4.69 -23.13 -31.86
N ASN A 493 5.99 -23.24 -31.58
CA ASN A 493 6.63 -24.51 -31.24
C ASN A 493 7.25 -24.41 -29.85
N ASP A 494 7.17 -25.47 -29.07
CA ASP A 494 7.91 -25.57 -27.82
C ASP A 494 9.42 -25.79 -28.07
N ALA A 495 10.19 -25.91 -26.99
CA ALA A 495 11.62 -26.15 -27.04
C ALA A 495 12.01 -27.51 -27.66
N SER A 496 11.10 -28.49 -27.59
CA SER A 496 11.24 -29.82 -28.19
C SER A 496 10.80 -29.86 -29.66
N GLY A 497 10.22 -28.77 -30.16
CA GLY A 497 9.69 -28.66 -31.52
C GLY A 497 8.23 -29.10 -31.65
N ASP A 498 7.55 -29.42 -30.55
CA ASP A 498 6.13 -29.77 -30.57
C ASP A 498 5.29 -28.54 -30.91
N PRO A 499 4.35 -28.64 -31.87
CA PRO A 499 3.54 -27.51 -32.27
C PRO A 499 2.44 -27.21 -31.24
N GLY A 500 2.06 -25.94 -31.21
CA GLY A 500 0.91 -25.42 -30.49
C GLY A 500 0.33 -24.20 -31.19
N VAL A 501 -0.78 -23.69 -30.64
CA VAL A 501 -1.49 -22.55 -31.17
C VAL A 501 -1.83 -21.56 -30.06
N MET A 502 -1.73 -20.28 -30.38
CA MET A 502 -2.23 -19.18 -29.56
C MET A 502 -3.34 -18.49 -30.31
N ASN A 503 -4.53 -18.47 -29.73
CA ASN A 503 -5.74 -17.90 -30.33
C ASN A 503 -6.15 -16.67 -29.54
N LYS A 504 -6.46 -15.57 -30.25
CA LYS A 504 -6.94 -14.33 -29.65
C LYS A 504 -8.26 -13.89 -30.23
N THR A 505 -9.12 -13.32 -29.40
CA THR A 505 -10.34 -12.66 -29.84
C THR A 505 -10.63 -11.45 -28.96
N THR A 506 -11.52 -10.57 -29.41
CA THR A 506 -11.94 -9.39 -28.64
C THR A 506 -13.37 -9.54 -28.15
N VAL A 507 -13.62 -9.10 -26.93
CA VAL A 507 -14.95 -9.06 -26.31
C VAL A 507 -15.17 -7.67 -25.75
N ARG A 508 -16.39 -7.15 -25.92
CA ARG A 508 -16.82 -5.88 -25.35
C ARG A 508 -17.88 -6.11 -24.29
N PHE A 509 -17.65 -5.58 -23.09
CA PHE A 509 -18.65 -5.42 -22.05
C PHE A 509 -19.18 -3.98 -22.09
N SER A 510 -20.50 -3.83 -22.17
CA SER A 510 -21.16 -2.53 -22.34
C SER A 510 -22.25 -2.34 -21.30
N ILE A 511 -22.27 -1.17 -20.66
CA ILE A 511 -23.32 -0.72 -19.75
C ILE A 511 -24.04 0.47 -20.38
N PRO A 512 -25.25 0.29 -20.95
CA PRO A 512 -26.04 1.38 -21.50
C PRO A 512 -26.44 2.41 -20.42
N MET A 513 -26.09 3.68 -20.63
CA MET A 513 -26.41 4.78 -19.70
C MET A 513 -27.72 5.49 -20.02
N ASN A 514 -28.39 5.07 -21.10
CA ASN A 514 -29.62 5.66 -21.62
C ASN A 514 -30.85 4.77 -21.42
N ASP A 515 -30.72 3.65 -20.68
CA ASP A 515 -31.85 2.78 -20.39
C ASP A 515 -32.79 3.43 -19.37
N ALA A 516 -34.10 3.29 -19.60
CA ALA A 516 -35.11 3.88 -18.74
C ALA A 516 -35.08 3.31 -17.31
N ILE A 517 -34.66 2.05 -17.14
CA ILE A 517 -34.57 1.43 -15.81
C ILE A 517 -33.55 2.14 -14.91
N SER A 518 -32.50 2.73 -15.51
CA SER A 518 -31.41 3.39 -14.79
C SER A 518 -31.74 4.81 -14.36
N LEU A 519 -32.90 5.35 -14.76
CA LEU A 519 -33.41 6.63 -14.28
C LEU A 519 -34.06 6.53 -12.89
N LYS A 520 -34.18 5.32 -12.37
CA LYS A 520 -34.84 5.03 -11.10
C LYS A 520 -33.97 4.15 -10.20
N THR A 521 -34.20 4.21 -8.90
CA THR A 521 -33.63 3.27 -7.95
C THR A 521 -34.31 1.90 -8.07
N ILE A 522 -33.76 0.90 -7.38
CA ILE A 522 -34.40 -0.41 -7.24
C ILE A 522 -35.77 -0.36 -6.55
N ASP A 523 -36.06 0.73 -5.84
CA ASP A 523 -37.33 0.99 -5.15
C ASP A 523 -38.30 1.85 -6.01
N ASP A 524 -37.98 2.06 -7.29
CA ASP A 524 -38.76 2.83 -8.29
C ASP A 524 -38.80 4.36 -8.07
N ASP A 525 -37.92 4.90 -7.21
CA ASP A 525 -37.78 6.33 -6.97
C ASP A 525 -36.81 7.00 -7.96
N GLY A 526 -37.04 8.27 -8.29
CA GLY A 526 -36.04 9.09 -8.98
C GLY A 526 -34.84 9.37 -8.07
N TRP A 527 -33.65 9.52 -8.65
CA TRP A 527 -32.42 9.74 -7.89
C TRP A 527 -31.54 10.84 -8.47
N PHE A 528 -30.67 11.41 -7.62
CA PHE A 528 -29.66 12.39 -7.97
C PHE A 528 -28.36 12.08 -7.22
N GLY A 529 -27.22 12.36 -7.84
CA GLY A 529 -25.90 12.19 -7.23
C GLY A 529 -24.99 11.28 -8.05
N GLU A 530 -23.97 10.74 -7.40
CA GLU A 530 -23.00 9.81 -7.98
C GLU A 530 -23.23 8.42 -7.43
N VAL A 531 -23.18 7.43 -8.32
CA VAL A 531 -23.25 6.01 -7.99
C VAL A 531 -22.10 5.30 -8.71
N SER A 532 -21.52 4.30 -8.06
CA SER A 532 -20.41 3.53 -8.63
C SER A 532 -20.59 2.03 -8.39
N ALA A 533 -19.91 1.24 -9.21
CA ALA A 533 -19.84 -0.21 -9.08
C ALA A 533 -18.46 -0.69 -9.50
N SER A 534 -18.02 -1.80 -8.93
CA SER A 534 -16.86 -2.56 -9.38
C SER A 534 -17.25 -4.02 -9.57
N GLY A 535 -16.56 -4.70 -10.46
CA GLY A 535 -16.86 -6.08 -10.83
C GLY A 535 -15.68 -6.76 -11.51
N GLU A 536 -15.89 -8.00 -11.91
CA GLU A 536 -14.89 -8.85 -12.55
C GLU A 536 -15.46 -9.50 -13.80
N ILE A 537 -14.63 -9.61 -14.84
CA ILE A 537 -14.91 -10.49 -15.97
C ILE A 537 -14.00 -11.70 -15.86
N ARG A 538 -14.59 -12.89 -15.92
CA ARG A 538 -13.87 -14.15 -15.81
C ARG A 538 -14.04 -14.94 -17.09
N VAL A 539 -12.97 -15.62 -17.48
CA VAL A 539 -12.95 -16.52 -18.63
C VAL A 539 -12.49 -17.90 -18.20
N GLN A 540 -12.96 -18.91 -18.91
CA GLN A 540 -12.58 -20.31 -18.72
C GLN A 540 -12.40 -20.95 -20.10
N ALA A 541 -11.39 -21.79 -20.25
CA ALA A 541 -11.24 -22.65 -21.42
C ALA A 541 -11.10 -24.11 -20.98
N THR A 542 -11.63 -24.99 -21.82
CA THR A 542 -11.55 -26.45 -21.65
C THR A 542 -10.83 -27.05 -22.86
N TRP A 543 -9.82 -27.87 -22.59
CA TRP A 543 -9.20 -28.76 -23.59
C TRP A 543 -9.55 -30.20 -23.24
N ARG A 544 -10.07 -30.94 -24.21
CA ARG A 544 -10.49 -32.33 -24.11
C ARG A 544 -9.48 -33.19 -24.88
N ASN A 545 -9.24 -34.40 -24.41
CA ASN A 545 -8.33 -35.38 -25.04
C ASN A 545 -6.88 -34.88 -25.21
N VAL A 546 -6.36 -34.19 -24.19
CA VAL A 546 -4.95 -33.79 -24.08
C VAL A 546 -4.10 -35.01 -23.68
N ASN A 547 -3.73 -35.82 -24.67
CA ASN A 547 -2.77 -36.93 -24.53
C ASN A 547 -1.46 -36.62 -25.24
#